data_AF-A0A931MXW3-F1
#
_entry.id   AF-A0A931MXW3-F1
#
_cell.length_a   1.000
_cell.length_b   1.000
_cell.length_c   1.000
_cell.angle_alpha   90.00
_cell.angle_beta   90.00
_cell.angle_gamma   90.00
#
_symmetry.space_group_name_H-M   'P 1'
#
loop_
_entity.id
_entity.type
_entity.pdbx_description
1 polymer ?
#
loop_
_entity_poly.entity_id
_entity_poly.type
_entity_poly.pdbx_seq_one_letter_code
_entity_poly.pdbx_strand_id
1 'polypeptide(L)'
;MRLRPAPRPTRGGHASVPLPRTVPCRIGRVPTVDAVPRSRREGLLTKKERVALISLVASLSLAGAKLAVGLMIGSLALITDAFHSGTDFLATAITLIAVRYSDRPADDNHPYGHGKFESVAALAEATLLLLLAGGVMVEAVRRLFEVAPPPNLSWIAFAVLGVEIVINTWRARALSRVAKETGSKALAADALHFGSDVISSFAVIGGFLLTLAGFWWGDPAAAIAVAVLIAVLALRLMKNTVDELVDAVPAGLVKALTRAIEDLPGVVTVAAVRVRHVGPKSFVEVAVDVPRTFGFEGIAALEAAVRRAVETDVAGANVVFNARPIAVDDETVRERVLLAASRVGIPVHHVTIQHLAADLGGRLSISLDIEVAGDLPLGEAHEEASAVEEAIRAELGYDIEVETHLESLMPDLLPGAAADPATAEAIRADLAAAAGPHAITDVHNVRVRILGDGLFVAFHCRLPGATKTAVVHEAVDGLERAVRAKWPEILRIVGHPEPVRV
;
A
#
# COMPACT_ATOMS: atom_id res chain seq x y z
N MET A 1 -63.04 3.18 -24.10
CA MET A 1 -62.75 4.29 -25.03
C MET A 1 -61.49 4.99 -24.52
N ARG A 2 -60.35 4.79 -25.19
CA ARG A 2 -59.02 5.26 -24.78
C ARG A 2 -58.87 6.73 -25.15
N LEU A 3 -58.58 7.60 -24.18
CA LEU A 3 -58.11 8.96 -24.43
C LEU A 3 -56.58 8.95 -24.46
N ARG A 4 -56.01 9.38 -25.59
CA ARG A 4 -54.56 9.47 -25.84
C ARG A 4 -53.96 10.62 -25.01
N PRO A 5 -52.76 10.45 -24.43
CA PRO A 5 -52.02 11.56 -23.84
C PRO A 5 -51.34 12.41 -24.91
N ALA A 6 -51.21 13.71 -24.60
CA ALA A 6 -50.58 14.76 -25.41
C ALA A 6 -49.08 14.50 -25.70
N PRO A 7 -48.53 15.04 -26.80
CA PRO A 7 -47.13 14.82 -27.17
C PRO A 7 -46.16 15.55 -26.23
N ARG A 8 -45.04 14.90 -25.91
CA ARG A 8 -43.91 15.48 -25.17
C ARG A 8 -43.22 16.58 -26.01
N PRO A 9 -42.73 17.67 -25.40
CA PRO A 9 -41.87 18.61 -26.10
C PRO A 9 -40.56 17.93 -26.50
N THR A 10 -40.13 18.22 -27.72
CA THR A 10 -38.92 17.76 -28.36
C THR A 10 -37.68 18.19 -27.58
N ARG A 11 -36.79 17.24 -27.26
CA ARG A 11 -35.42 17.55 -26.83
C ARG A 11 -34.74 18.31 -27.95
N GLY A 12 -34.53 19.61 -27.75
CA GLY A 12 -33.62 20.41 -28.56
C GLY A 12 -32.23 19.77 -28.48
N GLY A 13 -31.58 19.64 -29.63
CA GLY A 13 -30.25 19.07 -29.73
C GLY A 13 -29.27 19.95 -28.96
N HIS A 14 -28.69 19.40 -27.89
CA HIS A 14 -27.41 19.88 -27.41
C HIS A 14 -26.39 19.57 -28.50
N ALA A 15 -25.97 20.62 -29.23
CA ALA A 15 -24.73 20.56 -29.97
C ALA A 15 -23.62 20.32 -28.95
N SER A 16 -23.03 19.13 -28.99
CA SER A 16 -21.83 18.80 -28.22
C SER A 16 -20.74 19.80 -28.59
N VAL A 17 -20.40 20.70 -27.68
CA VAL A 17 -19.21 21.55 -27.76
C VAL A 17 -18.00 20.61 -27.96
N PRO A 18 -17.20 20.78 -29.02
CA PRO A 18 -16.03 19.94 -29.21
C PRO A 18 -14.99 20.35 -28.17
N LEU A 19 -14.70 19.44 -27.23
CA LEU A 19 -13.58 19.57 -26.31
C LEU A 19 -12.31 19.96 -27.09
N PRO A 20 -11.50 20.91 -26.61
CA PRO A 20 -10.23 21.24 -27.24
C PRO A 20 -9.40 19.97 -27.39
N ARG A 21 -8.75 19.82 -28.56
CA ARG A 21 -7.88 18.69 -28.87
C ARG A 21 -6.81 18.56 -27.78
N THR A 22 -7.03 17.62 -26.87
CA THR A 22 -6.06 17.23 -25.84
C THR A 22 -4.75 16.92 -26.55
N VAL A 23 -3.69 17.66 -26.22
CA VAL A 23 -2.32 17.20 -26.48
C VAL A 23 -2.24 15.80 -25.85
N PRO A 24 -1.89 14.75 -26.61
CA PRO A 24 -1.80 13.42 -26.02
C PRO A 24 -0.72 13.48 -24.94
N CYS A 25 -1.17 13.51 -23.68
CA CYS A 25 -0.31 13.24 -22.56
C CYS A 25 0.23 11.83 -22.83
N ARG A 26 1.50 11.74 -23.26
CA ARG A 26 2.23 10.49 -23.18
C ARG A 26 2.37 10.24 -21.70
N ILE A 27 1.40 9.55 -21.12
CA ILE A 27 1.57 8.82 -19.88
C ILE A 27 2.75 7.91 -20.17
N GLY A 28 3.95 8.33 -19.76
CA GLY A 28 5.11 7.44 -19.72
C GLY A 28 4.63 6.21 -18.99
N ARG A 29 4.85 5.02 -19.56
CA ARG A 29 4.40 3.76 -18.96
C ARG A 29 4.66 3.85 -17.47
N VAL A 30 3.58 3.88 -16.68
CA VAL A 30 3.68 3.60 -15.25
C VAL A 30 4.43 2.28 -15.22
N PRO A 31 5.61 2.20 -14.57
CA PRO A 31 6.24 0.91 -14.38
C PRO A 31 5.21 0.08 -13.62
N THR A 32 4.54 -0.81 -14.34
CA THR A 32 3.84 -1.92 -13.73
C THR A 32 4.88 -2.52 -12.82
N VAL A 33 4.61 -2.58 -11.50
CA VAL A 33 5.48 -3.24 -10.54
C VAL A 33 5.87 -4.56 -11.18
N ASP A 34 7.12 -4.64 -11.64
CA ASP A 34 7.52 -5.69 -12.57
C ASP A 34 7.24 -7.00 -11.88
N ALA A 35 6.27 -7.75 -12.43
CA ALA A 35 6.19 -9.17 -12.18
C ALA A 35 7.54 -9.70 -12.66
N VAL A 36 8.44 -9.98 -11.71
CA VAL A 36 9.80 -10.46 -11.96
C VAL A 36 9.73 -11.52 -13.06
N PRO A 37 10.34 -11.26 -14.25
CA PRO A 37 10.18 -12.17 -15.37
C PRO A 37 10.69 -13.56 -15.00
N ARG A 38 9.87 -14.57 -15.31
CA ARG A 38 10.09 -16.01 -14.99
C ARG A 38 11.39 -16.61 -15.53
N SER A 39 12.17 -15.91 -16.37
CA SER A 39 13.15 -16.53 -17.27
C SER A 39 14.53 -16.87 -16.67
N ARG A 40 14.71 -16.91 -15.34
CA ARG A 40 16.03 -17.27 -14.74
C ARG A 40 16.02 -18.22 -13.54
N ARG A 41 14.91 -18.91 -13.24
CA ARG A 41 14.84 -19.88 -12.12
C ARG A 41 14.50 -21.32 -12.54
N GLU A 42 14.58 -21.67 -13.82
CA GLU A 42 14.12 -22.98 -14.30
C GLU A 42 15.02 -24.18 -13.97
N GLY A 43 16.05 -24.04 -13.13
CA GLY A 43 16.98 -25.15 -12.85
C GLY A 43 17.41 -25.37 -11.40
N LEU A 44 17.04 -24.51 -10.44
CA LEU A 44 17.51 -24.62 -9.06
C LEU A 44 16.32 -24.66 -8.12
N LEU A 45 16.11 -25.84 -7.50
CA LEU A 45 15.14 -26.02 -6.41
C LEU A 45 15.36 -24.95 -5.34
N THR A 46 14.28 -24.37 -4.83
CA THR A 46 14.39 -23.43 -3.70
C THR A 46 14.98 -24.17 -2.49
N LYS A 47 15.57 -23.43 -1.55
CA LYS A 47 16.12 -24.04 -0.32
C LYS A 47 15.06 -24.88 0.42
N LYS A 48 13.80 -24.40 0.41
CA LYS A 48 12.64 -25.10 0.96
C LYS A 48 12.38 -26.41 0.21
N GLU A 49 12.23 -26.35 -1.10
CA GLU A 49 11.95 -27.50 -1.96
C GLU A 49 13.05 -28.56 -1.88
N ARG A 50 14.32 -28.14 -1.83
CA ARG A 50 15.45 -29.07 -1.73
C ARG A 50 15.41 -29.87 -0.43
N VAL A 51 15.14 -29.21 0.69
CA VAL A 51 15.11 -29.88 2.00
C VAL A 51 13.87 -30.76 2.13
N ALA A 52 12.71 -30.30 1.62
CA ALA A 52 11.50 -31.12 1.54
C ALA A 52 11.70 -32.36 0.65
N LEU A 53 12.36 -32.23 -0.50
CA LEU A 53 12.65 -33.36 -1.39
C LEU A 53 13.59 -34.38 -0.73
N ILE A 54 14.63 -33.91 -0.06
CA ILE A 54 15.54 -34.76 0.72
C ILE A 54 14.78 -35.50 1.82
N SER A 55 13.89 -34.81 2.54
CA SER A 55 13.00 -35.38 3.56
C SER A 55 12.10 -36.47 2.97
N LEU A 56 11.53 -36.24 1.78
CA LEU A 56 10.65 -37.17 1.09
C LEU A 56 11.39 -38.45 0.68
N VAL A 57 12.58 -38.31 0.09
CA VAL A 57 13.42 -39.45 -0.28
C VAL A 57 13.80 -40.25 0.96
N ALA A 58 14.16 -39.58 2.05
CA ALA A 58 14.47 -40.25 3.31
C ALA A 58 13.28 -41.05 3.86
N SER A 59 12.06 -40.50 3.83
CA SER A 59 10.84 -41.21 4.25
C SER A 59 10.58 -42.45 3.40
N LEU A 60 10.69 -42.31 2.08
CA LEU A 60 10.48 -43.42 1.15
C LEU A 60 11.51 -44.53 1.38
N SER A 61 12.78 -44.15 1.56
CA SER A 61 13.86 -45.10 1.85
C SER A 61 13.64 -45.81 3.18
N LEU A 62 13.23 -45.10 4.24
CA LEU A 62 12.99 -45.69 5.56
C LEU A 62 11.80 -46.65 5.53
N ALA A 63 10.67 -46.24 4.94
CA ALA A 63 9.48 -47.08 4.79
C ALA A 63 9.79 -48.35 3.98
N GLY A 64 10.51 -48.20 2.86
CA GLY A 64 10.92 -49.34 2.03
C GLY A 64 11.87 -50.29 2.75
N ALA A 65 12.84 -49.77 3.50
CA ALA A 65 13.78 -50.58 4.28
C ALA A 65 13.06 -51.34 5.40
N LYS A 66 12.19 -50.68 6.17
CA LYS A 66 11.38 -51.33 7.23
C LYS A 66 10.50 -52.44 6.65
N LEU A 67 9.83 -52.18 5.52
CA LEU A 67 8.98 -53.17 4.87
C LEU A 67 9.77 -54.39 4.40
N ALA A 68 10.90 -54.18 3.73
CA ALA A 68 11.75 -55.27 3.24
C ALA A 68 12.27 -56.15 4.39
N VAL A 69 12.82 -55.53 5.43
CA VAL A 69 13.33 -56.25 6.61
C VAL A 69 12.19 -56.96 7.35
N GLY A 70 11.02 -56.32 7.46
CA GLY A 70 9.83 -56.89 8.08
C GLY A 70 9.33 -58.15 7.37
N LEU A 71 9.30 -58.14 6.04
CA LEU A 71 8.93 -59.30 5.22
C LEU A 71 9.98 -60.42 5.30
N MET A 72 11.28 -60.09 5.28
CA MET A 72 12.36 -61.08 5.34
C MET A 72 12.37 -61.87 6.66
N ILE A 73 12.03 -61.21 7.77
CA ILE A 73 12.07 -61.81 9.12
C ILE A 73 10.67 -62.29 9.57
N GLY A 74 9.62 -61.99 8.80
CA GLY A 74 8.23 -62.30 9.17
C GLY A 74 7.74 -61.52 10.38
N SER A 75 8.26 -60.30 10.60
CA SER A 75 7.93 -59.48 11.77
C SER A 75 6.71 -58.60 11.50
N LEU A 76 5.55 -58.99 12.04
CA LEU A 76 4.33 -58.19 11.94
C LEU A 76 4.47 -56.80 12.57
N ALA A 77 5.25 -56.68 13.64
CA ALA A 77 5.55 -55.40 14.29
C ALA A 77 6.31 -54.46 13.34
N LEU A 78 7.33 -54.96 12.64
CA LEU A 78 8.12 -54.15 11.72
C LEU A 78 7.36 -53.81 10.43
N ILE A 79 6.48 -54.70 9.97
CA ILE A 79 5.56 -54.42 8.85
C ILE A 79 4.58 -53.29 9.22
N THR A 80 4.00 -53.33 10.43
CA THR A 80 3.10 -52.28 10.92
C THR A 80 3.81 -50.93 11.04
N ASP A 81 5.04 -50.95 11.55
CA ASP A 81 5.90 -49.77 11.62
C ASP A 81 6.30 -49.23 10.22
N ALA A 82 6.45 -50.11 9.22
CA ALA A 82 6.65 -49.69 7.83
C ALA A 82 5.43 -48.96 7.25
N PHE A 83 4.21 -49.38 7.60
CA PHE A 83 2.99 -48.65 7.20
C PHE A 83 2.92 -47.26 7.85
N HIS A 84 3.36 -47.13 9.10
CA HIS A 84 3.47 -45.84 9.77
C HIS A 84 4.47 -44.92 9.05
N SER A 85 5.66 -45.41 8.70
CA SER A 85 6.60 -44.65 7.86
C SER A 85 6.07 -44.38 6.44
N GLY A 86 5.12 -45.17 5.95
CA GLY A 86 4.36 -44.90 4.74
C GLY A 86 3.43 -43.69 4.86
N THR A 87 2.75 -43.53 6.00
CA THR A 87 1.98 -42.31 6.30
C THR A 87 2.88 -41.08 6.43
N ASP A 88 4.09 -41.23 6.96
CA ASP A 88 5.07 -40.13 7.03
C ASP A 88 5.55 -39.69 5.65
N PHE A 89 5.77 -40.65 4.75
CA PHE A 89 6.07 -40.37 3.34
C PHE A 89 4.93 -39.57 2.68
N LEU A 90 3.68 -39.95 2.94
CA LEU A 90 2.52 -39.24 2.41
C LEU A 90 2.43 -37.81 2.97
N ALA A 91 2.64 -37.62 4.27
CA ALA A 91 2.68 -36.30 4.89
C ALA A 91 3.77 -35.43 4.26
N THR A 92 5.00 -35.95 4.15
CA THR A 92 6.13 -35.23 3.54
C THR A 92 5.86 -34.90 2.06
N ALA A 93 5.13 -35.76 1.34
CA ALA A 93 4.75 -35.51 -0.05
C ALA A 93 3.77 -34.33 -0.15
N ILE A 94 2.79 -34.25 0.76
CA ILE A 94 1.88 -33.12 0.87
C ILE A 94 2.68 -31.83 1.16
N THR A 95 3.64 -31.87 2.09
CA THR A 95 4.53 -30.74 2.39
C THR A 95 5.27 -30.26 1.14
N LEU A 96 5.88 -31.18 0.38
CA LEU A 96 6.63 -30.83 -0.84
C LEU A 96 5.72 -30.20 -1.90
N ILE A 97 4.53 -30.75 -2.12
CA ILE A 97 3.55 -30.20 -3.08
C ILE A 97 3.10 -28.80 -2.64
N ALA A 98 2.80 -28.64 -1.35
CA ALA A 98 2.37 -27.37 -0.78
C ALA A 98 3.44 -26.29 -0.91
N VAL A 99 4.70 -26.59 -0.60
CA VAL A 99 5.83 -25.67 -0.78
C VAL A 99 6.02 -25.27 -2.24
N ARG A 100 5.96 -26.24 -3.17
CA ARG A 100 6.07 -25.95 -4.62
C ARG A 100 4.94 -25.08 -5.13
N TYR A 101 3.74 -25.27 -4.60
CA TYR A 101 2.57 -24.51 -5.00
C TYR A 101 2.54 -23.12 -4.35
N SER A 102 2.97 -23.00 -3.09
CA SER A 102 3.00 -21.75 -2.34
C SER A 102 4.04 -20.75 -2.83
N ASP A 103 5.19 -21.24 -3.32
CA ASP A 103 6.26 -20.41 -3.87
C ASP A 103 5.88 -19.82 -5.26
N ARG A 104 4.69 -20.13 -5.80
CA ARG A 104 4.18 -19.51 -7.03
C ARG A 104 3.84 -18.03 -6.82
N PRO A 105 4.16 -17.15 -7.78
CA PRO A 105 3.81 -15.74 -7.71
C PRO A 105 2.28 -15.55 -7.73
N ALA A 106 1.83 -14.31 -7.49
CA ALA A 106 0.43 -13.93 -7.65
C ALA A 106 -0.04 -14.12 -9.11
N ASP A 107 -1.29 -14.53 -9.26
CA ASP A 107 -1.99 -14.66 -10.55
C ASP A 107 -3.40 -14.06 -10.44
N ASP A 108 -4.15 -14.05 -11.54
CA ASP A 108 -5.47 -13.41 -11.62
C ASP A 108 -6.49 -14.01 -10.65
N ASN A 109 -6.36 -15.30 -10.32
CA ASN A 109 -7.24 -15.99 -9.38
C ASN A 109 -6.74 -15.91 -7.92
N HIS A 110 -5.44 -15.59 -7.73
CA HIS A 110 -4.80 -15.41 -6.43
C HIS A 110 -3.95 -14.12 -6.41
N PRO A 111 -4.58 -12.94 -6.30
CA PRO A 111 -3.87 -11.64 -6.35
C PRO A 111 -2.84 -11.44 -5.23
N TYR A 112 -3.01 -12.12 -4.10
CA TYR A 112 -2.07 -12.10 -2.97
C TYR A 112 -1.02 -13.22 -3.04
N GLY A 113 -1.07 -14.07 -4.07
CA GLY A 113 -0.24 -15.25 -4.23
C GLY A 113 -0.74 -16.49 -3.48
N HIS A 114 0.08 -17.52 -3.50
CA HIS A 114 -0.28 -18.87 -3.08
C HIS A 114 0.25 -19.23 -1.67
N GLY A 115 0.76 -18.25 -0.91
CA GLY A 115 1.41 -18.51 0.38
C GLY A 115 0.56 -19.27 1.40
N LYS A 116 -0.77 -19.05 1.41
CA LYS A 116 -1.70 -19.72 2.34
C LYS A 116 -1.79 -21.24 2.15
N PHE A 117 -1.33 -21.79 1.02
CA PHE A 117 -1.28 -23.25 0.81
C PHE A 117 -0.30 -23.94 1.76
N GLU A 118 0.76 -23.25 2.24
CA GLU A 118 1.61 -23.81 3.30
C GLU A 118 0.86 -23.94 4.62
N SER A 119 0.04 -22.96 4.96
CA SER A 119 -0.78 -22.97 6.17
C SER A 119 -1.84 -24.06 6.08
N VAL A 120 -2.49 -24.24 4.92
CA VAL A 120 -3.44 -25.37 4.71
C VAL A 120 -2.76 -26.73 4.88
N ALA A 121 -1.55 -26.92 4.32
CA ALA A 121 -0.81 -28.16 4.50
C ALA A 121 -0.39 -28.40 5.95
N ALA A 122 0.11 -27.37 6.64
CA ALA A 122 0.44 -27.45 8.06
C ALA A 122 -0.79 -27.79 8.93
N LEU A 123 -1.98 -27.32 8.56
CA LEU A 123 -3.23 -27.66 9.24
C LEU A 123 -3.63 -29.12 9.00
N ALA A 124 -3.47 -29.61 7.78
CA ALA A 124 -3.72 -31.01 7.44
C ALA A 124 -2.76 -31.95 8.19
N GLU A 125 -1.48 -31.61 8.25
CA GLU A 125 -0.46 -32.34 9.02
C GLU A 125 -0.76 -32.33 10.53
N ALA A 126 -1.10 -31.18 11.10
CA ALA A 126 -1.49 -31.08 12.51
C ALA A 126 -2.74 -31.92 12.82
N THR A 127 -3.68 -32.00 11.89
CA THR A 127 -4.88 -32.84 12.01
C THR A 127 -4.52 -34.33 11.96
N LEU A 128 -3.66 -34.73 11.03
CA LEU A 128 -3.17 -36.11 10.94
C LEU A 128 -2.45 -36.53 12.23
N LEU A 129 -1.58 -35.66 12.77
CA LEU A 129 -0.91 -35.87 14.05
C LEU A 129 -1.88 -36.09 15.20
N LEU A 130 -2.96 -35.31 15.27
CA LEU A 130 -3.99 -35.49 16.31
C LEU A 130 -4.74 -36.82 16.16
N LEU A 131 -5.07 -37.22 14.93
CA LEU A 131 -5.72 -38.50 14.67
C LEU A 131 -4.82 -39.68 15.06
N LEU A 132 -3.54 -39.63 14.70
CA LEU A 132 -2.56 -40.65 15.07
C LEU A 132 -2.35 -40.71 16.59
N ALA A 133 -2.19 -39.56 17.25
CA ALA A 133 -2.09 -39.49 18.70
C ALA A 133 -3.34 -40.04 19.41
N GLY A 134 -4.54 -39.75 18.88
CA GLY A 134 -5.79 -40.32 19.36
C GLY A 134 -5.84 -41.85 19.21
N GLY A 135 -5.42 -42.39 18.07
CA GLY A 135 -5.31 -43.83 17.84
C GLY A 135 -4.35 -44.52 18.82
N VAL A 136 -3.16 -43.94 19.01
CA VAL A 136 -2.16 -44.42 19.98
C VAL A 136 -2.70 -44.36 21.40
N MET A 137 -3.41 -43.28 21.77
CA MET A 137 -4.03 -43.14 23.08
C MET A 137 -5.04 -44.26 23.37
N VAL A 138 -5.94 -44.54 22.41
CA VAL A 138 -6.94 -45.62 22.56
C VAL A 138 -6.27 -46.98 22.74
N GLU A 139 -5.28 -47.30 21.92
CA GLU A 139 -4.55 -48.58 22.01
C GLU A 139 -3.75 -48.70 23.30
N ALA A 140 -3.07 -47.63 23.73
CA ALA A 140 -2.28 -47.63 24.96
C ALA A 140 -3.17 -47.80 26.20
N VAL A 141 -4.32 -47.11 26.25
CA VAL A 141 -5.31 -47.28 27.32
C VAL A 141 -5.87 -48.70 27.33
N ARG A 142 -6.17 -49.27 26.15
CA ARG A 142 -6.64 -50.65 26.04
C ARG A 142 -5.62 -51.65 26.59
N ARG A 143 -4.34 -51.52 26.22
CA ARG A 143 -3.25 -52.39 26.73
C ARG A 143 -3.05 -52.28 28.23
N LEU A 144 -3.28 -51.10 28.79
CA LEU A 144 -3.20 -50.87 30.24
C LEU A 144 -4.30 -51.65 31.00
N PHE A 145 -5.48 -51.84 30.41
CA PHE A 145 -6.59 -52.58 31.03
C PHE A 145 -6.57 -54.09 30.72
N GLU A 146 -6.12 -54.50 29.54
CA GLU A 146 -6.11 -55.92 29.12
C GLU A 146 -4.90 -56.73 29.65
N VAL A 147 -3.93 -56.09 30.34
CA VAL A 147 -2.65 -56.69 30.79
C VAL A 147 -2.01 -57.49 29.65
N ALA A 148 -1.78 -56.81 28.53
CA ALA A 148 -1.21 -57.43 27.34
C ALA A 148 0.23 -57.93 27.60
N PRO A 149 0.63 -59.09 27.04
CA PRO A 149 1.99 -59.58 27.16
C PRO A 149 2.99 -58.59 26.52
N PRO A 150 4.22 -58.49 27.06
CA PRO A 150 5.22 -57.56 26.57
C PRO A 150 5.56 -57.82 25.10
N PRO A 151 5.81 -56.77 24.29
CA PRO A 151 6.14 -56.95 22.90
C PRO A 151 7.50 -57.65 22.75
N ASN A 152 7.53 -58.73 21.98
CA ASN A 152 8.78 -59.44 21.64
C ASN A 152 9.55 -58.63 20.58
N LEU A 153 10.38 -57.69 21.01
CA LEU A 153 11.29 -56.98 20.09
C LEU A 153 12.53 -57.83 19.82
N SER A 154 12.75 -58.16 18.55
CA SER A 154 14.02 -58.74 18.10
C SER A 154 15.13 -57.69 18.17
N TRP A 155 16.40 -58.12 18.31
CA TRP A 155 17.53 -57.20 18.27
C TRP A 155 17.56 -56.37 16.96
N ILE A 156 17.04 -56.94 15.88
CA ILE A 156 16.93 -56.29 14.57
C ILE A 156 15.92 -55.13 14.62
N ALA A 157 14.80 -55.27 15.36
CA ALA A 157 13.85 -54.18 15.55
C ALA A 157 14.50 -52.99 16.30
N PHE A 158 15.35 -53.26 17.29
CA PHE A 158 16.13 -52.21 17.97
C PHE A 158 17.15 -51.53 17.05
N ALA A 159 17.82 -52.29 16.19
CA ALA A 159 18.76 -51.71 15.22
C ALA A 159 18.04 -50.79 14.23
N VAL A 160 16.88 -51.22 13.72
CA VAL A 160 16.06 -50.40 12.81
C VAL A 160 15.53 -49.14 13.51
N LEU A 161 15.02 -49.27 14.73
CA LEU A 161 14.58 -48.15 15.55
C LEU A 161 15.72 -47.14 15.83
N GLY A 162 16.94 -47.64 16.10
CA GLY A 162 18.11 -46.79 16.30
C GLY A 162 18.49 -46.00 15.03
N VAL A 163 18.45 -46.64 13.87
CA VAL A 163 18.69 -45.99 12.57
C VAL A 163 17.63 -44.93 12.28
N GLU A 164 16.36 -45.23 12.56
CA GLU A 164 15.25 -44.29 12.43
C GLU A 164 15.44 -43.04 13.30
N ILE A 165 15.78 -43.21 14.58
CA ILE A 165 16.04 -42.08 15.49
C ILE A 165 17.09 -41.15 14.90
N VAL A 166 18.18 -41.69 14.36
CA VAL A 166 19.26 -40.88 13.76
C VAL A 166 18.75 -40.10 12.55
N ILE A 167 18.02 -40.77 11.64
CA ILE A 167 17.48 -40.14 10.43
C ILE A 167 16.46 -39.06 10.79
N ASN A 168 15.47 -39.36 11.63
CA ASN A 168 14.41 -38.41 12.00
C ASN A 168 14.96 -37.24 12.79
N THR A 169 15.98 -37.45 13.64
CA THR A 169 16.66 -36.36 14.34
C THR A 169 17.36 -35.41 13.36
N TRP A 170 18.05 -35.97 12.36
CA TRP A 170 18.70 -35.16 11.33
C TRP A 170 17.67 -34.39 10.50
N ARG A 171 16.57 -35.03 10.09
CA ARG A 171 15.47 -34.41 9.33
C ARG A 171 14.83 -33.27 10.11
N ALA A 172 14.42 -33.51 11.37
CA ALA A 172 13.82 -32.51 12.24
C ALA A 172 14.70 -31.26 12.37
N ARG A 173 16.01 -31.44 12.53
CA ARG A 173 16.97 -30.31 12.59
C ARG A 173 17.12 -29.59 11.25
N ALA A 174 17.22 -30.32 10.15
CA ALA A 174 17.36 -29.75 8.81
C ALA A 174 16.13 -28.92 8.41
N LEU A 175 14.93 -29.48 8.60
CA LEU A 175 13.66 -28.84 8.33
C LEU A 175 13.44 -27.63 9.26
N SER A 176 13.67 -27.78 10.56
CA SER A 176 13.50 -26.68 11.53
C SER A 176 14.39 -25.49 11.22
N ARG A 177 15.64 -25.73 10.78
CA ARG A 177 16.56 -24.66 10.37
C ARG A 177 15.99 -23.88 9.18
N VAL A 178 15.56 -24.58 8.14
CA VAL A 178 15.07 -23.96 6.91
C VAL A 178 13.70 -23.30 7.14
N ALA A 179 12.85 -23.89 7.97
CA ALA A 179 11.58 -23.31 8.38
C ALA A 179 11.78 -21.96 9.08
N LYS A 180 12.74 -21.87 10.01
CA LYS A 180 13.06 -20.61 10.71
C LYS A 180 13.65 -19.55 9.78
N GLU A 181 14.54 -19.95 8.86
CA GLU A 181 15.17 -19.02 7.92
C GLU A 181 14.21 -18.50 6.85
N THR A 182 13.23 -19.31 6.44
CA THR A 182 12.33 -18.98 5.31
C THR A 182 10.92 -18.63 5.73
N GLY A 183 10.61 -18.73 7.03
CA GLY A 183 9.26 -18.56 7.57
C GLY A 183 8.27 -19.65 7.15
N SER A 184 8.73 -20.78 6.61
CA SER A 184 7.85 -21.82 6.05
C SER A 184 7.12 -22.61 7.14
N LYS A 185 5.80 -22.58 7.10
CA LYS A 185 4.93 -23.26 8.07
C LYS A 185 4.78 -24.74 7.77
N ALA A 186 4.68 -25.10 6.50
CA ALA A 186 4.66 -26.50 6.08
C ALA A 186 5.94 -27.22 6.54
N LEU A 187 7.12 -26.62 6.33
CA LEU A 187 8.37 -27.20 6.84
C LEU A 187 8.47 -27.21 8.37
N ALA A 188 7.86 -26.24 9.05
CA ALA A 188 7.82 -26.21 10.51
C ALA A 188 6.95 -27.33 11.09
N ALA A 189 5.82 -27.62 10.43
CA ALA A 189 4.92 -28.72 10.77
C ALA A 189 5.61 -30.08 10.54
N ASP A 190 6.22 -30.28 9.37
CA ASP A 190 6.99 -31.48 9.04
C ASP A 190 8.18 -31.68 10.01
N ALA A 191 8.86 -30.60 10.42
CA ALA A 191 9.90 -30.66 11.44
C ALA A 191 9.36 -31.08 12.83
N LEU A 192 8.17 -30.61 13.20
CA LEU A 192 7.51 -30.95 14.45
C LEU A 192 7.05 -32.41 14.47
N HIS A 193 6.57 -32.91 13.32
CA HIS A 193 6.19 -34.30 13.11
C HIS A 193 7.37 -35.23 13.42
N PHE A 194 8.50 -35.10 12.70
CA PHE A 194 9.67 -35.96 12.96
C PHE A 194 10.32 -35.71 14.32
N GLY A 195 10.24 -34.48 14.84
CA GLY A 195 10.69 -34.20 16.21
C GLY A 195 9.87 -34.97 17.25
N SER A 196 8.56 -35.08 17.02
CA SER A 196 7.65 -35.83 17.86
C SER A 196 7.89 -37.33 17.75
N ASP A 197 8.19 -37.85 16.56
CA ASP A 197 8.54 -39.26 16.36
C ASP A 197 9.82 -39.63 17.11
N VAL A 198 10.84 -38.78 17.09
CA VAL A 198 12.08 -39.00 17.85
C VAL A 198 11.79 -39.10 19.35
N ILE A 199 10.97 -38.19 19.89
CA ILE A 199 10.56 -38.22 21.30
C ILE A 199 9.77 -39.49 21.60
N SER A 200 8.86 -39.87 20.70
CA SER A 200 8.08 -41.10 20.79
C SER A 200 8.98 -42.34 20.85
N SER A 201 9.96 -42.46 19.95
CA SER A 201 10.91 -43.57 19.93
C SER A 201 11.70 -43.70 21.23
N PHE A 202 12.17 -42.58 21.80
CA PHE A 202 12.86 -42.61 23.11
C PHE A 202 11.93 -43.02 24.25
N ALA A 203 10.68 -42.55 24.24
CA ALA A 203 9.70 -42.92 25.25
C ALA A 203 9.32 -44.41 25.15
N VAL A 204 9.16 -44.97 23.95
CA VAL A 204 8.92 -46.40 23.73
C VAL A 204 10.10 -47.23 24.24
N ILE A 205 11.34 -46.82 23.96
CA ILE A 205 12.54 -47.48 24.51
C ILE A 205 12.51 -47.44 26.06
N GLY A 206 12.19 -46.29 26.65
CA GLY A 206 12.06 -46.15 28.10
C GLY A 206 10.97 -47.03 28.70
N GLY A 207 9.79 -47.06 28.08
CA GLY A 207 8.66 -47.91 28.49
C GLY A 207 8.98 -49.39 28.38
N PHE A 208 9.68 -49.80 27.33
CA PHE A 208 10.18 -51.16 27.19
C PHE A 208 11.20 -51.53 28.27
N LEU A 209 12.17 -50.66 28.59
CA LEU A 209 13.13 -50.88 29.66
C LEU A 209 12.45 -51.01 31.04
N LEU A 210 11.41 -50.22 31.31
CA LEU A 210 10.60 -50.35 32.53
C LEU A 210 9.84 -51.69 32.57
N THR A 211 9.35 -52.13 31.42
CA THR A 211 8.67 -53.43 31.28
C THR A 211 9.64 -54.58 31.56
N LEU A 212 10.88 -54.50 31.06
CA LEU A 212 11.95 -55.46 31.39
C LEU A 212 12.34 -55.45 32.87
N ALA A 213 12.26 -54.30 33.54
CA ALA A 213 12.49 -54.17 34.98
C ALA A 213 11.33 -54.74 35.85
N GLY A 214 10.28 -55.29 35.22
CA GLY A 214 9.14 -55.92 35.90
C GLY A 214 7.90 -55.03 36.03
N PHE A 215 7.92 -53.79 35.53
CA PHE A 215 6.77 -52.89 35.55
C PHE A 215 5.89 -53.11 34.31
N TRP A 216 4.87 -53.96 34.44
CA TRP A 216 3.95 -54.32 33.34
C TRP A 216 3.24 -53.14 32.66
N TRP A 217 3.07 -52.02 33.37
CA TRP A 217 2.43 -50.80 32.87
C TRP A 217 3.40 -49.83 32.16
N GLY A 218 4.70 -50.13 32.12
CA GLY A 218 5.74 -49.23 31.63
C GLY A 218 5.54 -48.78 30.17
N ASP A 219 5.32 -49.73 29.25
CA ASP A 219 5.09 -49.46 27.82
C ASP A 219 3.76 -48.70 27.57
N PRO A 220 2.59 -49.13 28.10
CA PRO A 220 1.34 -48.37 27.98
C PRO A 220 1.42 -46.96 28.56
N ALA A 221 2.06 -46.77 29.72
CA ALA A 221 2.19 -45.45 30.34
C ALA A 221 3.06 -44.50 29.52
N ALA A 222 4.16 -45.01 28.95
CA ALA A 222 5.01 -44.24 28.05
C ALA A 222 4.25 -43.83 26.78
N ALA A 223 3.49 -44.75 26.17
CA ALA A 223 2.66 -44.46 25.00
C ALA A 223 1.58 -43.41 25.28
N ILE A 224 0.90 -43.47 26.44
CA ILE A 224 -0.06 -42.44 26.88
C ILE A 224 0.64 -41.08 27.02
N ALA A 225 1.79 -41.03 27.69
CA ALA A 225 2.53 -39.78 27.90
C ALA A 225 2.93 -39.12 26.57
N VAL A 226 3.40 -39.92 25.61
CA VAL A 226 3.72 -39.46 24.25
C VAL A 226 2.47 -38.96 23.53
N ALA A 227 1.37 -39.72 23.55
CA ALA A 227 0.14 -39.33 22.88
C ALA A 227 -0.40 -37.98 23.39
N VAL A 228 -0.36 -37.74 24.72
CA VAL A 228 -0.71 -36.44 25.31
C VAL A 228 0.24 -35.34 24.81
N LEU A 229 1.55 -35.59 24.83
CA LEU A 229 2.54 -34.60 24.38
C LEU A 229 2.31 -34.22 22.91
N ILE A 230 2.16 -35.20 22.03
CA ILE A 230 1.90 -34.98 20.60
C ILE A 230 0.60 -34.20 20.42
N ALA A 231 -0.47 -34.57 21.13
CA ALA A 231 -1.74 -33.86 21.05
C ALA A 231 -1.61 -32.38 21.45
N VAL A 232 -0.88 -32.06 22.53
CA VAL A 232 -0.63 -30.68 22.95
C VAL A 232 0.17 -29.91 21.89
N LEU A 233 1.21 -30.53 21.32
CA LEU A 233 2.03 -29.91 20.26
C LEU A 233 1.20 -29.65 19.00
N ALA A 234 0.41 -30.62 18.57
CA ALA A 234 -0.43 -30.52 17.39
C ALA A 234 -1.56 -29.50 17.55
N LEU A 235 -2.21 -29.42 18.73
CA LEU A 235 -3.21 -28.38 19.01
C LEU A 235 -2.60 -26.97 19.00
N ARG A 236 -1.38 -26.79 19.51
CA ARG A 236 -0.66 -25.51 19.45
C ARG A 236 -0.33 -25.12 18.01
N LEU A 237 0.17 -26.07 17.21
CA LEU A 237 0.44 -25.85 15.79
C LEU A 237 -0.85 -25.50 15.04
N MET A 238 -1.92 -26.27 15.25
CA MET A 238 -3.23 -26.05 14.66
C MET A 238 -3.76 -24.64 14.96
N LYS A 239 -3.72 -24.21 16.23
CA LYS A 239 -4.12 -22.85 16.61
C LYS A 239 -3.34 -21.79 15.83
N ASN A 240 -2.01 -21.87 15.83
CA ASN A 240 -1.16 -20.90 15.14
C ASN A 240 -1.43 -20.85 13.63
N THR A 241 -1.74 -22.01 13.02
CA THR A 241 -2.04 -22.11 11.60
C THR A 241 -3.43 -21.56 11.26
N VAL A 242 -4.43 -21.82 12.10
CA VAL A 242 -5.77 -21.25 11.96
C VAL A 242 -5.71 -19.73 12.11
N ASP A 243 -4.99 -19.23 13.11
CA ASP A 243 -4.75 -17.81 13.33
C ASP A 243 -4.21 -17.14 12.06
N GLU A 244 -3.25 -17.76 11.36
CA GLU A 244 -2.74 -17.24 10.09
C GLU A 244 -3.78 -17.29 8.95
N LEU A 245 -4.54 -18.38 8.83
CA LEU A 245 -5.56 -18.54 7.79
C LEU A 245 -6.66 -17.46 7.90
N VAL A 246 -7.06 -17.12 9.12
CA VAL A 246 -8.05 -16.07 9.43
C VAL A 246 -7.46 -14.67 9.51
N ASP A 247 -6.19 -14.50 9.12
CA ASP A 247 -5.47 -13.23 9.12
C ASP A 247 -5.34 -12.58 10.51
N ALA A 248 -5.25 -13.39 11.57
CA ALA A 248 -4.95 -12.91 12.91
C ALA A 248 -3.50 -12.42 13.02
N VAL A 249 -3.31 -11.42 13.88
CA VAL A 249 -2.05 -10.71 14.04
C VAL A 249 -1.61 -10.72 15.51
N PRO A 250 -0.30 -10.61 15.80
CA PRO A 250 0.20 -10.55 17.17
C PRO A 250 -0.47 -9.45 17.98
N ALA A 251 -0.81 -9.76 19.23
CA ALA A 251 -1.43 -8.80 20.13
C ALA A 251 -0.54 -7.56 20.30
N GLY A 252 -1.12 -6.38 20.09
CA GLY A 252 -0.40 -5.11 20.22
C GLY A 252 0.27 -4.61 18.93
N LEU A 253 0.46 -5.43 17.89
CA LEU A 253 1.10 -4.99 16.64
C LEU A 253 0.35 -3.82 16.00
N VAL A 254 -0.97 -3.96 15.83
CA VAL A 254 -1.80 -2.89 15.25
C VAL A 254 -1.72 -1.61 16.09
N LYS A 255 -1.72 -1.73 17.42
CA LYS A 255 -1.59 -0.57 18.32
C LYS A 255 -0.23 0.11 18.21
N ALA A 256 0.84 -0.66 18.04
CA ALA A 256 2.19 -0.12 17.83
C ALA A 256 2.27 0.63 16.50
N LEU A 257 1.78 0.03 15.41
CA LEU A 257 1.73 0.66 14.08
C LEU A 257 0.87 1.93 14.09
N THR A 258 -0.32 1.90 14.71
CA THR A 258 -1.18 3.08 14.82
C THR A 258 -0.44 4.23 15.50
N ARG A 259 0.22 4.00 16.64
CA ARG A 259 1.00 5.04 17.33
C ARG A 259 2.15 5.58 16.49
N ALA A 260 2.90 4.68 15.84
CA ALA A 260 4.01 5.08 14.98
C ALA A 260 3.56 5.95 13.79
N ILE A 261 2.34 5.75 13.30
CA ILE A 261 1.76 6.54 12.21
C ILE A 261 1.13 7.84 12.73
N GLU A 262 0.48 7.83 13.89
CA GLU A 262 -0.08 9.03 14.54
C GLU A 262 0.97 10.11 14.78
N ASP A 263 2.21 9.72 15.08
CA ASP A 263 3.32 10.66 15.33
C ASP A 263 3.88 11.32 14.06
N LEU A 264 3.40 10.96 12.86
CA LEU A 264 3.90 11.50 11.60
C LEU A 264 3.30 12.87 11.27
N PRO A 265 4.11 13.82 10.77
CA PRO A 265 3.62 15.15 10.40
C PRO A 265 2.61 15.07 9.25
N GLY A 266 1.49 15.76 9.39
CA GLY A 266 0.39 15.80 8.41
C GLY A 266 -0.69 14.71 8.62
N VAL A 267 -0.51 13.80 9.58
CA VAL A 267 -1.57 12.88 10.01
C VAL A 267 -2.46 13.59 11.02
N VAL A 268 -3.77 13.64 10.74
CA VAL A 268 -4.77 14.16 11.70
C VAL A 268 -5.25 13.02 12.59
N THR A 269 -5.69 11.93 11.95
CA THR A 269 -6.15 10.73 12.63
C THR A 269 -5.82 9.48 11.80
N VAL A 270 -5.54 8.37 12.48
CA VAL A 270 -5.37 7.08 11.81
C VAL A 270 -6.73 6.38 11.77
N ALA A 271 -7.38 6.41 10.60
CA ALA A 271 -8.72 5.86 10.42
C ALA A 271 -8.74 4.33 10.50
N ALA A 272 -7.74 3.66 9.91
CA ALA A 272 -7.62 2.21 9.98
C ALA A 272 -6.19 1.73 9.74
N VAL A 273 -5.80 0.69 10.47
CA VAL A 273 -4.61 -0.12 10.18
C VAL A 273 -5.05 -1.57 10.15
N ARG A 274 -4.82 -2.25 9.02
CA ARG A 274 -5.09 -3.68 8.86
C ARG A 274 -3.82 -4.38 8.44
N VAL A 275 -3.52 -5.50 9.08
CA VAL A 275 -2.36 -6.32 8.77
C VAL A 275 -2.84 -7.72 8.47
N ARG A 276 -2.27 -8.35 7.45
CA ARG A 276 -2.49 -9.76 7.15
C ARG A 276 -1.22 -10.45 6.68
N HIS A 277 -1.15 -11.76 6.90
CA HIS A 277 -0.02 -12.57 6.50
C HIS A 277 -0.41 -13.56 5.40
N VAL A 278 0.46 -13.72 4.42
CA VAL A 278 0.30 -14.70 3.33
C VAL A 278 1.63 -15.43 3.18
N GLY A 279 1.75 -16.55 3.90
CA GLY A 279 3.01 -17.26 4.06
C GLY A 279 4.07 -16.33 4.67
N PRO A 280 5.25 -16.15 4.04
CA PRO A 280 6.32 -15.31 4.58
C PRO A 280 6.11 -13.80 4.35
N LYS A 281 5.07 -13.39 3.60
CA LYS A 281 4.82 -11.98 3.25
C LYS A 281 3.76 -11.37 4.16
N SER A 282 3.95 -10.11 4.53
CA SER A 282 2.97 -9.31 5.26
C SER A 282 2.41 -8.23 4.35
N PHE A 283 1.10 -8.01 4.43
CA PHE A 283 0.41 -6.91 3.76
C PHE A 283 -0.18 -6.00 4.82
N VAL A 284 0.06 -4.71 4.67
CA VAL A 284 -0.40 -3.69 5.62
C VAL A 284 -1.20 -2.64 4.85
N GLU A 285 -2.46 -2.50 5.20
CA GLU A 285 -3.33 -1.44 4.68
C GLU A 285 -3.43 -0.35 5.75
N VAL A 286 -3.09 0.88 5.36
CA VAL A 286 -3.13 2.05 6.23
C VAL A 286 -4.06 3.08 5.59
N ALA A 287 -5.07 3.51 6.34
CA ALA A 287 -5.89 4.65 6.02
C ALA A 287 -5.66 5.76 7.05
N VAL A 288 -5.23 6.93 6.59
CA VAL A 288 -5.01 8.12 7.42
C VAL A 288 -5.90 9.26 6.93
N ASP A 289 -6.43 10.02 7.87
CA ASP A 289 -7.08 11.28 7.56
C ASP A 289 -6.01 12.39 7.53
N VAL A 290 -6.01 13.16 6.45
CA VAL A 290 -5.07 14.26 6.18
C VAL A 290 -5.84 15.55 5.93
N PRO A 291 -5.24 16.73 6.15
CA PRO A 291 -5.89 17.98 5.78
C PRO A 291 -6.26 17.97 4.29
N ARG A 292 -7.45 18.41 3.92
CA ARG A 292 -7.85 18.52 2.50
C ARG A 292 -7.08 19.60 1.73
N THR A 293 -6.34 20.46 2.42
CA THR A 293 -5.38 21.42 1.86
C THR A 293 -4.03 20.79 1.50
N PHE A 294 -3.80 19.52 1.86
CA PHE A 294 -2.53 18.85 1.65
C PHE A 294 -2.28 18.58 0.17
N GLY A 295 -1.16 19.10 -0.36
CA GLY A 295 -0.80 18.91 -1.77
C GLY A 295 -0.37 17.48 -2.09
N PHE A 296 -0.43 17.11 -3.38
CA PHE A 296 -0.08 15.75 -3.84
C PHE A 296 1.34 15.33 -3.49
N GLU A 297 2.32 16.24 -3.55
CA GLU A 297 3.70 15.95 -3.13
C GLU A 297 3.80 15.68 -1.63
N GLY A 298 3.02 16.40 -0.82
CA GLY A 298 2.90 16.14 0.62
C GLY A 298 2.35 14.75 0.90
N ILE A 299 1.30 14.34 0.17
CA ILE A 299 0.72 13.00 0.27
C ILE A 299 1.77 11.93 -0.08
N ALA A 300 2.54 12.12 -1.15
CA ALA A 300 3.60 11.19 -1.54
C ALA A 300 4.73 11.10 -0.48
N ALA A 301 5.10 12.22 0.12
CA ALA A 301 6.08 12.26 1.21
C ALA A 301 5.56 11.53 2.47
N LEU A 302 4.28 11.71 2.79
CA LEU A 302 3.62 11.03 3.90
C LEU A 302 3.51 9.52 3.64
N GLU A 303 3.15 9.09 2.43
CA GLU A 303 3.15 7.68 2.05
C GLU A 303 4.53 7.04 2.30
N ALA A 304 5.60 7.72 1.86
CA ALA A 304 6.97 7.24 2.07
C ALA A 304 7.34 7.18 3.57
N ALA A 305 6.87 8.13 4.37
CA ALA A 305 7.07 8.13 5.82
C ALA A 305 6.33 6.98 6.51
N VAL A 306 5.06 6.75 6.16
CA VAL A 306 4.24 5.63 6.65
C VAL A 306 4.89 4.30 6.29
N ARG A 307 5.37 4.15 5.05
CA ARG A 307 6.08 2.93 4.61
C ARG A 307 7.30 2.63 5.50
N ARG A 308 8.13 3.64 5.79
CA ARG A 308 9.29 3.49 6.68
C ARG A 308 8.90 3.16 8.13
N ALA A 309 7.84 3.78 8.64
CA ALA A 309 7.33 3.49 9.98
C ALA A 309 6.88 2.02 10.07
N VAL A 310 6.11 1.54 9.09
CA VAL A 310 5.65 0.15 9.02
C VAL A 310 6.80 -0.84 8.87
N GLU A 311 7.81 -0.54 8.04
CA GLU A 311 8.98 -1.42 7.84
C GLU A 311 9.80 -1.67 9.11
N THR A 312 9.72 -0.76 10.10
CA THR A 312 10.41 -0.90 11.39
C THR A 312 9.83 -2.04 12.22
N ASP A 313 8.51 -2.19 12.25
CA ASP A 313 7.81 -3.24 13.01
C ASP A 313 7.52 -4.49 12.17
N VAL A 314 7.37 -4.33 10.85
CA VAL A 314 7.01 -5.41 9.92
C VAL A 314 7.93 -5.38 8.70
N ALA A 315 9.09 -6.01 8.85
CA ALA A 315 10.10 -6.08 7.79
C ALA A 315 9.54 -6.72 6.50
N GLY A 316 9.78 -6.06 5.36
CA GLY A 316 9.35 -6.54 4.04
C GLY A 316 7.83 -6.51 3.82
N ALA A 317 7.09 -5.71 4.60
CA ALA A 317 5.67 -5.50 4.40
C ALA A 317 5.35 -4.81 3.07
N ASN A 318 4.33 -5.31 2.38
CA ASN A 318 3.72 -4.58 1.28
C ASN A 318 2.66 -3.63 1.82
N VAL A 319 2.96 -2.32 1.79
CA VAL A 319 2.10 -1.28 2.33
C VAL A 319 1.20 -0.69 1.24
N VAL A 320 -0.11 -0.72 1.49
CA VAL A 320 -1.13 0.02 0.75
C VAL A 320 -1.54 1.21 1.60
N PHE A 321 -1.38 2.40 1.04
CA PHE A 321 -1.66 3.66 1.72
C PHE A 321 -2.89 4.34 1.11
N ASN A 322 -3.79 4.81 1.96
CA ASN A 322 -4.98 5.56 1.57
C ASN A 322 -5.05 6.86 2.39
N ALA A 323 -4.87 7.99 1.72
CA ALA A 323 -5.04 9.31 2.30
C ALA A 323 -6.49 9.78 2.12
N ARG A 324 -7.15 10.09 3.23
CA ARG A 324 -8.53 10.60 3.25
C ARG A 324 -8.50 12.10 3.57
N PRO A 325 -8.81 12.98 2.62
CA PRO A 325 -8.84 14.40 2.89
C PRO A 325 -10.03 14.74 3.81
N ILE A 326 -9.77 15.43 4.92
CA ILE A 326 -10.76 15.93 5.86
C ILE A 326 -10.60 17.43 6.08
N ALA A 327 -11.70 18.09 6.45
CA ALA A 327 -11.64 19.47 6.91
C ALA A 327 -11.00 19.53 8.30
N VAL A 328 -10.09 20.47 8.51
CA VAL A 328 -9.44 20.73 9.80
C VAL A 328 -9.77 22.13 10.30
N ASP A 329 -9.74 22.32 11.63
CA ASP A 329 -10.24 23.54 12.28
C ASP A 329 -9.38 24.79 12.00
N ASP A 330 -8.12 24.61 11.58
CA ASP A 330 -7.16 25.67 11.31
C ASP A 330 -7.11 26.12 9.84
N GLU A 331 -8.04 25.64 9.00
CA GLU A 331 -8.15 26.11 7.62
C GLU A 331 -8.54 27.58 7.56
N THR A 332 -7.75 28.36 6.81
CA THR A 332 -8.07 29.75 6.56
C THR A 332 -9.31 29.88 5.68
N VAL A 333 -10.06 30.98 5.84
CA VAL A 333 -11.19 31.31 4.96
C VAL A 333 -10.76 31.27 3.49
N ARG A 334 -9.56 31.77 3.18
CA ARG A 334 -9.01 31.75 1.82
C ARG A 334 -8.86 30.33 1.28
N GLU A 335 -8.27 29.41 2.05
CA GLU A 335 -8.12 28.01 1.64
C GLU A 335 -9.48 27.36 1.40
N ARG A 336 -10.46 27.61 2.28
CA ARG A 336 -11.82 27.09 2.13
C ARG A 336 -12.51 27.61 0.87
N VAL A 337 -12.35 28.89 0.54
CA VAL A 337 -12.85 29.51 -0.71
C VAL A 337 -12.20 28.84 -1.92
N LEU A 338 -10.88 28.71 -1.94
CA LEU A 338 -10.14 28.09 -3.05
C LEU A 338 -10.54 26.61 -3.23
N LEU A 339 -10.72 25.87 -2.15
CA LEU A 339 -11.18 24.47 -2.18
C LEU A 339 -12.61 24.36 -2.68
N ALA A 340 -13.51 25.25 -2.26
CA ALA A 340 -14.89 25.29 -2.74
C ALA A 340 -14.96 25.55 -4.25
N ALA A 341 -14.24 26.57 -4.74
CA ALA A 341 -14.15 26.89 -6.15
C ALA A 341 -13.52 25.75 -6.98
N SER A 342 -12.45 25.12 -6.47
CA SER A 342 -11.79 23.99 -7.14
C SER A 342 -12.70 22.78 -7.33
N ARG A 343 -13.69 22.54 -6.46
CA ARG A 343 -14.69 21.46 -6.65
C ARG A 343 -15.62 21.71 -7.84
N VAL A 344 -15.87 22.99 -8.14
CA VAL A 344 -16.67 23.40 -9.32
C VAL A 344 -15.83 23.33 -10.59
N GLY A 345 -14.50 23.40 -10.46
CA GLY A 345 -13.56 23.30 -11.59
C GLY A 345 -13.31 24.63 -12.30
N ILE A 346 -13.71 25.75 -11.70
CA ILE A 346 -13.51 27.09 -12.24
C ILE A 346 -12.28 27.72 -11.56
N PRO A 347 -11.28 28.20 -12.32
CA PRO A 347 -10.14 28.90 -11.76
C PRO A 347 -10.56 30.22 -11.11
N VAL A 348 -9.98 30.51 -9.95
CA VAL A 348 -10.24 31.75 -9.21
C VAL A 348 -8.94 32.39 -8.76
N HIS A 349 -8.89 33.72 -8.78
CA HIS A 349 -7.75 34.50 -8.31
C HIS A 349 -8.19 35.80 -7.62
N HIS A 350 -7.23 36.57 -7.09
CA HIS A 350 -7.45 37.82 -6.33
C HIS A 350 -8.51 37.74 -5.22
N VAL A 351 -8.54 36.63 -4.47
CA VAL A 351 -9.47 36.47 -3.34
C VAL A 351 -9.19 37.49 -2.23
N THR A 352 -10.13 38.40 -2.05
CA THR A 352 -10.17 39.45 -1.03
C THR A 352 -11.22 39.09 0.01
N ILE A 353 -10.82 39.09 1.28
CA ILE A 353 -11.69 38.71 2.41
C ILE A 353 -11.72 39.87 3.38
N GLN A 354 -12.92 40.34 3.71
CA GLN A 354 -13.16 41.46 4.61
C GLN A 354 -14.19 41.08 5.66
N HIS A 355 -14.01 41.58 6.88
CA HIS A 355 -15.05 41.53 7.90
C HIS A 355 -15.75 42.88 7.91
N LEU A 356 -17.02 42.91 7.52
CA LEU A 356 -17.80 44.15 7.52
C LEU A 356 -18.02 44.60 8.96
N ALA A 357 -18.02 45.92 9.16
CA ALA A 357 -18.33 46.52 10.46
C ALA A 357 -19.80 46.28 10.83
N ALA A 358 -20.14 46.39 12.12
CA ALA A 358 -21.46 46.05 12.64
C ALA A 358 -22.60 46.90 12.03
N ASP A 359 -22.31 48.14 11.63
CA ASP A 359 -23.20 49.05 10.92
C ASP A 359 -23.45 48.64 9.46
N LEU A 360 -22.57 47.81 8.88
CA LEU A 360 -22.69 47.19 7.56
C LEU A 360 -23.17 45.74 7.63
N GLY A 361 -23.77 45.34 8.76
CA GLY A 361 -24.35 44.00 8.96
C GLY A 361 -23.42 42.99 9.62
N GLY A 362 -22.15 43.33 9.87
CA GLY A 362 -21.23 42.49 10.65
C GLY A 362 -20.86 41.14 10.03
N ARG A 363 -21.00 41.00 8.71
CA ARG A 363 -20.81 39.72 7.98
C ARG A 363 -19.45 39.65 7.30
N LEU A 364 -19.06 38.44 6.93
CA LEU A 364 -17.88 38.19 6.11
C LEU A 364 -18.21 38.52 4.65
N SER A 365 -17.39 39.35 4.00
CA SER A 365 -17.50 39.70 2.59
C SER A 365 -16.29 39.15 1.82
N ILE A 366 -16.57 38.45 0.73
CA ILE A 366 -15.59 37.72 -0.08
C ILE A 366 -15.74 38.20 -1.52
N SER A 367 -14.69 38.82 -2.04
CA SER A 367 -14.62 39.22 -3.45
C SER A 367 -13.53 38.42 -4.15
N LEU A 368 -13.80 37.93 -5.36
CA LEU A 368 -12.87 37.11 -6.14
C LEU A 368 -13.07 37.30 -7.64
N ASP A 369 -12.00 37.14 -8.41
CA ASP A 369 -12.08 37.03 -9.86
C ASP A 369 -12.22 35.56 -10.24
N ILE A 370 -13.06 35.28 -11.23
CA ILE A 370 -13.24 33.95 -11.81
C ILE A 370 -12.90 33.99 -13.30
N GLU A 371 -12.22 32.97 -13.78
CA GLU A 371 -11.84 32.88 -15.20
C GLU A 371 -12.83 31.97 -15.95
N VAL A 372 -13.50 32.53 -16.96
CA VAL A 372 -14.47 31.82 -17.81
C VAL A 372 -14.02 31.86 -19.28
N ALA A 373 -14.49 30.93 -20.12
CA ALA A 373 -14.13 30.92 -21.53
C ALA A 373 -14.57 32.23 -22.23
N GLY A 374 -13.66 32.85 -22.99
CA GLY A 374 -13.90 34.18 -23.58
C GLY A 374 -14.96 34.23 -24.68
N ASP A 375 -15.31 33.08 -25.26
CA ASP A 375 -16.36 32.93 -26.27
C ASP A 375 -17.72 32.51 -25.67
N LEU A 376 -17.79 32.33 -24.35
CA LEU A 376 -18.99 31.91 -23.65
C LEU A 376 -20.04 33.03 -23.60
N PRO A 377 -21.33 32.76 -23.89
CA PRO A 377 -22.39 33.74 -23.70
C PRO A 377 -22.49 34.20 -22.24
N LEU A 378 -22.76 35.49 -22.01
CA LEU A 378 -22.84 36.06 -20.66
C LEU A 378 -23.79 35.32 -19.72
N GLY A 379 -24.90 34.78 -20.24
CA GLY A 379 -25.83 33.98 -19.43
C GLY A 379 -25.18 32.70 -18.88
N GLU A 380 -24.41 32.00 -19.71
CA GLU A 380 -23.68 30.79 -19.30
C GLU A 380 -22.52 31.14 -18.35
N ALA A 381 -21.84 32.28 -18.58
CA ALA A 381 -20.76 32.75 -17.70
C ALA A 381 -21.30 33.11 -16.31
N HIS A 382 -22.51 33.67 -16.26
CA HIS A 382 -23.21 33.98 -15.02
C HIS A 382 -23.67 32.72 -14.28
N GLU A 383 -24.05 31.65 -14.99
CA GLU A 383 -24.34 30.36 -14.37
C GLU A 383 -23.08 29.74 -13.74
N GLU A 384 -21.93 29.82 -14.41
CA GLU A 384 -20.63 29.41 -13.86
C GLU A 384 -20.27 30.22 -12.60
N ALA A 385 -20.43 31.54 -12.64
CA ALA A 385 -20.23 32.40 -11.47
C ALA A 385 -21.14 32.01 -10.29
N SER A 386 -22.43 31.82 -10.57
CA SER A 386 -23.43 31.45 -9.57
C SER A 386 -23.09 30.10 -8.91
N ALA A 387 -22.53 29.15 -9.67
CA ALA A 387 -22.09 27.87 -9.14
C ALA A 387 -20.91 28.01 -8.16
N VAL A 388 -19.94 28.88 -8.47
CA VAL A 388 -18.82 29.18 -7.57
C VAL A 388 -19.32 29.85 -6.29
N GLU A 389 -20.18 30.86 -6.42
CA GLU A 389 -20.74 31.56 -5.27
C GLU A 389 -21.52 30.62 -4.34
N GLU A 390 -22.37 29.74 -4.91
CA GLU A 390 -23.13 28.76 -4.13
C GLU A 390 -22.21 27.75 -3.44
N ALA A 391 -21.14 27.30 -4.11
CA ALA A 391 -20.15 26.41 -3.49
C ALA A 391 -19.44 27.08 -2.29
N ILE A 392 -19.11 28.38 -2.39
CA ILE A 392 -18.51 29.14 -1.29
C ILE A 392 -19.49 29.29 -0.12
N ARG A 393 -20.76 29.64 -0.41
CA ARG A 393 -21.81 29.74 0.62
C ARG A 393 -22.09 28.40 1.30
N ALA A 394 -22.12 27.30 0.54
CA ALA A 394 -22.28 25.96 1.09
C ALA A 394 -21.10 25.55 2.00
N GLU A 395 -19.89 26.02 1.70
CA GLU A 395 -18.69 25.71 2.47
C GLU A 395 -18.54 26.57 3.74
N LEU A 396 -18.83 27.88 3.67
CA LEU A 396 -18.61 28.85 4.76
C LEU A 396 -19.87 29.19 5.56
N GLY A 397 -21.05 28.86 5.04
CA GLY A 397 -22.34 29.28 5.58
C GLY A 397 -22.98 30.39 4.73
N TYR A 398 -24.30 30.54 4.83
CA TYR A 398 -25.08 31.47 4.01
C TYR A 398 -25.11 32.91 4.54
N ASP A 399 -24.54 33.18 5.72
CA ASP A 399 -24.48 34.52 6.33
C ASP A 399 -23.22 35.29 5.90
N ILE A 400 -22.92 35.26 4.61
CA ILE A 400 -21.76 35.89 3.99
C ILE A 400 -22.16 36.61 2.71
N GLU A 401 -21.39 37.62 2.33
CA GLU A 401 -21.46 38.28 1.03
C GLU A 401 -20.38 37.67 0.12
N VAL A 402 -20.77 37.30 -1.10
CA VAL A 402 -19.84 36.78 -2.12
C VAL A 402 -20.08 37.56 -3.39
N GLU A 403 -19.03 38.21 -3.89
CA GLU A 403 -19.06 38.98 -5.14
C GLU A 403 -17.99 38.45 -6.10
N THR A 404 -18.42 37.97 -7.27
CA THR A 404 -17.51 37.50 -8.32
C THR A 404 -17.34 38.52 -9.42
N HIS A 405 -16.12 38.68 -9.90
CA HIS A 405 -15.79 39.42 -11.10
C HIS A 405 -15.43 38.46 -12.23
N LEU A 406 -16.06 38.62 -13.40
CA LEU A 406 -15.89 37.74 -14.56
C LEU A 406 -14.71 38.20 -15.41
N GLU A 407 -13.71 37.34 -15.54
CA GLU A 407 -12.58 37.53 -16.44
C GLU A 407 -12.57 36.48 -17.55
N SER A 408 -12.12 36.89 -18.74
CA SER A 408 -11.90 35.95 -19.84
C SER A 408 -10.63 35.16 -19.58
N LEU A 409 -10.75 33.84 -19.50
CA LEU A 409 -9.64 32.90 -19.50
C LEU A 409 -8.75 33.17 -20.71
N MET A 410 -7.48 33.51 -20.46
CA MET A 410 -6.52 33.72 -21.54
C MET A 410 -6.15 32.37 -22.19
N PRO A 411 -5.95 32.32 -23.52
CA PRO A 411 -5.49 31.10 -24.17
C PRO A 411 -4.12 30.65 -23.63
N ASP A 412 -3.99 29.34 -23.36
CA ASP A 412 -2.75 28.73 -22.81
C ASP A 412 -1.48 29.01 -23.63
N LEU A 413 -1.63 29.19 -24.95
CA LEU A 413 -0.53 29.46 -25.86
C LEU A 413 -0.88 30.61 -26.80
N LEU A 414 -0.13 31.71 -26.65
CA LEU A 414 -0.23 32.84 -27.54
C LEU A 414 1.02 32.91 -28.44
N PRO A 415 0.87 32.80 -29.77
CA PRO A 415 2.00 32.93 -30.69
C PRO A 415 2.50 34.38 -30.68
N GLY A 416 3.78 34.55 -30.36
CA GLY A 416 4.43 35.86 -30.35
C GLY A 416 5.50 35.97 -31.44
N ALA A 417 5.51 37.06 -32.20
CA ALA A 417 6.61 37.42 -33.12
C ALA A 417 7.39 38.61 -32.54
N ALA A 418 8.65 38.79 -32.92
CA ALA A 418 9.37 40.01 -32.57
C ALA A 418 8.69 41.22 -33.24
N ALA A 419 8.53 42.31 -32.49
CA ALA A 419 8.09 43.58 -33.07
C ALA A 419 9.19 44.20 -33.93
N ASP A 420 8.81 45.19 -34.76
CA ASP A 420 9.76 45.95 -35.55
C ASP A 420 10.85 46.58 -34.65
N PRO A 421 12.14 46.52 -35.03
CA PRO A 421 13.22 47.07 -34.21
C PRO A 421 13.09 48.55 -33.88
N ALA A 422 12.51 49.37 -34.76
CA ALA A 422 12.30 50.79 -34.50
C ALA A 422 11.23 51.01 -33.42
N THR A 423 10.15 50.24 -33.45
CA THR A 423 9.11 50.24 -32.42
C THR A 423 9.67 49.79 -31.06
N ALA A 424 10.45 48.71 -31.04
CA ALA A 424 11.07 48.21 -29.82
C ALA A 424 12.02 49.24 -29.19
N GLU A 425 12.80 49.93 -30.02
CA GLU A 425 13.73 50.97 -29.58
C GLU A 425 13.02 52.23 -29.07
N ALA A 426 11.93 52.64 -29.73
CA ALA A 426 11.12 53.77 -29.28
C ALA A 426 10.47 53.50 -27.91
N ILE A 427 9.90 52.31 -27.71
CA ILE A 427 9.33 51.90 -26.42
C ILE A 427 10.41 51.83 -25.33
N ARG A 428 11.62 51.35 -25.66
CA ARG A 428 12.77 51.34 -24.74
C ARG A 428 13.15 52.75 -24.29
N ALA A 429 13.20 53.71 -25.21
CA ALA A 429 13.50 55.10 -24.90
C ALA A 429 12.41 55.73 -24.01
N ASP A 430 11.14 55.44 -24.28
CA ASP A 430 10.02 55.92 -23.47
C ASP A 430 10.01 55.32 -22.06
N LEU A 431 10.31 54.02 -21.92
CA LEU A 431 10.48 53.37 -20.62
C LEU A 431 11.62 54.01 -19.81
N ALA A 432 12.78 54.27 -20.42
CA ALA A 432 13.89 54.91 -19.74
C ALA A 432 13.57 56.36 -19.33
N ALA A 433 12.87 57.10 -20.18
CA ALA A 433 12.47 58.48 -19.89
C ALA A 433 11.44 58.57 -18.75
N ALA A 434 10.52 57.59 -18.66
CA ALA A 434 9.49 57.53 -17.64
C ALA A 434 9.97 56.93 -16.30
N ALA A 435 11.18 56.37 -16.22
CA ALA A 435 11.69 55.71 -15.02
C ALA A 435 11.99 56.68 -13.85
N GLY A 436 12.50 57.87 -14.15
CA GLY A 436 12.99 58.85 -13.16
C GLY A 436 11.97 59.24 -12.07
N PRO A 437 10.71 59.61 -12.44
CA PRO A 437 9.65 59.94 -11.48
C PRO A 437 9.28 58.82 -10.50
N HIS A 438 9.63 57.57 -10.79
CA HIS A 438 9.23 56.39 -10.02
C HIS A 438 10.39 55.80 -9.19
N ALA A 439 11.48 56.55 -8.99
CA ALA A 439 12.68 56.08 -8.27
C ALA A 439 13.30 54.78 -8.85
N ILE A 440 13.05 54.52 -10.13
CA ILE A 440 13.66 53.42 -10.89
C ILE A 440 15.00 53.91 -11.44
N THR A 441 16.09 53.23 -11.08
CA THR A 441 17.45 53.69 -11.41
C THR A 441 17.91 53.26 -12.80
N ASP A 442 17.37 52.16 -13.31
CA ASP A 442 17.77 51.56 -14.58
C ASP A 442 16.60 50.75 -15.16
N VAL A 443 16.45 50.79 -16.49
CA VAL A 443 15.51 49.95 -17.23
C VAL A 443 16.28 49.24 -18.33
N HIS A 444 16.31 47.91 -18.29
CA HIS A 444 17.12 47.07 -19.16
C HIS A 444 16.34 45.86 -19.67
N ASN A 445 16.93 45.13 -20.62
CA ASN A 445 16.37 43.89 -21.16
C ASN A 445 14.92 44.03 -21.69
N VAL A 446 14.64 45.16 -22.35
CA VAL A 446 13.34 45.46 -22.97
C VAL A 446 13.13 44.54 -24.16
N ARG A 447 12.03 43.80 -24.15
CA ARG A 447 11.60 42.88 -25.20
C ARG A 447 10.20 43.27 -25.62
N VAL A 448 10.03 43.56 -26.90
CA VAL A 448 8.73 43.89 -27.49
C VAL A 448 8.36 42.81 -28.50
N ARG A 449 7.15 42.27 -28.35
CA ARG A 449 6.59 41.19 -29.18
C ARG A 449 5.22 41.59 -29.68
N ILE A 450 4.87 41.11 -30.87
CA ILE A 450 3.51 41.20 -31.41
C ILE A 450 2.69 40.06 -30.80
N LEU A 451 1.51 40.40 -30.28
CA LEU A 451 0.57 39.49 -29.64
C LEU A 451 -0.83 39.76 -30.21
N GLY A 452 -1.29 38.95 -31.16
CA GLY A 452 -2.54 39.23 -31.89
C GLY A 452 -2.48 40.59 -32.58
N ASP A 453 -3.43 41.46 -32.28
CA ASP A 453 -3.56 42.81 -32.85
C ASP A 453 -2.81 43.91 -32.05
N GLY A 454 -1.96 43.55 -31.08
CA GLY A 454 -1.22 44.54 -30.30
C GLY A 454 0.15 44.07 -29.82
N LEU A 455 0.71 44.82 -28.88
CA LEU A 455 2.09 44.64 -28.39
C LEU A 455 2.12 44.05 -26.97
N PHE A 456 3.04 43.10 -26.78
CA PHE A 456 3.48 42.61 -25.49
C PHE A 456 4.87 43.16 -25.18
N VAL A 457 5.00 43.90 -24.09
CA VAL A 457 6.26 44.51 -23.65
C VAL A 457 6.71 43.87 -22.34
N ALA A 458 7.93 43.35 -22.28
CA ALA A 458 8.55 42.91 -21.03
C ALA A 458 9.87 43.63 -20.82
N PHE A 459 10.11 44.11 -19.61
CA PHE A 459 11.36 44.80 -19.28
C PHE A 459 11.81 44.44 -17.86
N HIS A 460 13.08 44.66 -17.58
CA HIS A 460 13.63 44.56 -16.24
C HIS A 460 13.92 45.98 -15.76
N CYS A 461 13.77 46.23 -14.46
CA CYS A 461 14.06 47.54 -13.88
C CYS A 461 14.76 47.39 -12.54
N ARG A 462 15.52 48.41 -12.12
CA ARG A 462 16.28 48.35 -10.86
C ARG A 462 15.77 49.36 -9.84
N LEU A 463 15.63 48.89 -8.60
CA LEU A 463 15.28 49.70 -7.43
C LEU A 463 16.18 49.32 -6.23
N PRO A 464 16.34 50.20 -5.22
CA PRO A 464 17.11 49.87 -4.02
C PRO A 464 16.57 48.62 -3.32
N GLY A 465 17.44 47.68 -2.93
CA GLY A 465 17.02 46.40 -2.33
C GLY A 465 16.31 46.50 -0.98
N ALA A 466 16.38 47.66 -0.30
CA ALA A 466 15.65 47.93 0.94
C ALA A 466 14.21 48.42 0.71
N THR A 467 13.79 48.63 -0.54
CA THR A 467 12.47 49.14 -0.88
C THR A 467 11.40 48.08 -0.60
N LYS A 468 10.33 48.47 0.08
CA LYS A 468 9.20 47.56 0.36
C LYS A 468 8.51 47.17 -0.94
N THR A 469 8.08 45.91 -1.07
CA THR A 469 7.42 45.37 -2.27
C THR A 469 6.21 46.19 -2.73
N ALA A 470 5.41 46.71 -1.79
CA ALA A 470 4.27 47.57 -2.13
C ALA A 470 4.70 48.86 -2.89
N VAL A 471 5.80 49.48 -2.46
CA VAL A 471 6.36 50.68 -3.11
C VAL A 471 7.02 50.32 -4.44
N VAL A 472 7.67 49.16 -4.53
CA VAL A 472 8.19 48.64 -5.80
C VAL A 472 7.06 48.44 -6.81
N HIS A 473 5.94 47.86 -6.39
CA HIS A 473 4.77 47.64 -7.24
C HIS A 473 4.18 48.96 -7.73
N GLU A 474 3.99 49.96 -6.84
CA GLU A 474 3.48 51.28 -7.23
C GLU A 474 4.39 51.99 -8.24
N ALA A 475 5.71 51.87 -8.06
CA ALA A 475 6.70 52.42 -8.98
C ALA A 475 6.64 51.77 -10.37
N VAL A 476 6.57 50.43 -10.42
CA VAL A 476 6.45 49.68 -11.67
C VAL A 476 5.12 50.00 -12.35
N ASP A 477 4.00 50.01 -11.63
CA ASP A 477 2.67 50.34 -12.17
C ASP A 477 2.59 51.77 -12.70
N GLY A 478 3.27 52.71 -12.03
CA GLY A 478 3.41 54.09 -12.49
C GLY A 478 4.10 54.14 -13.86
N LEU A 479 5.24 53.45 -13.98
CA LEU A 479 6.00 53.35 -15.23
C LEU A 479 5.19 52.67 -16.34
N GLU A 480 4.52 51.56 -16.03
CA GLU A 480 3.67 50.84 -16.98
C GLU A 480 2.53 51.72 -17.51
N ARG A 481 1.86 52.46 -16.62
CA ARG A 481 0.80 53.42 -17.01
C ARG A 481 1.34 54.55 -17.88
N ALA A 482 2.50 55.11 -17.55
CA ALA A 482 3.12 56.20 -18.32
C ALA A 482 3.44 55.76 -19.76
N VAL A 483 3.91 54.53 -19.95
CA VAL A 483 4.21 53.99 -21.28
C VAL A 483 2.95 53.59 -22.04
N ARG A 484 1.98 52.93 -21.39
CA ARG A 484 0.68 52.62 -22.03
C ARG A 484 -0.06 53.88 -22.50
N ALA A 485 0.05 54.99 -21.78
CA ALA A 485 -0.54 56.26 -22.19
C ALA A 485 0.03 56.78 -23.52
N LYS A 486 1.30 56.48 -23.82
CA LYS A 486 1.95 56.84 -25.10
C LYS A 486 1.71 55.80 -26.20
N TRP A 487 1.55 54.53 -25.82
CA TRP A 487 1.42 53.39 -26.72
C TRP A 487 0.13 52.62 -26.42
N PRO A 488 -1.04 53.08 -26.91
CA PRO A 488 -2.34 52.42 -26.66
C PRO A 488 -2.43 51.00 -27.21
N GLU A 489 -1.60 50.68 -28.21
CA GLU A 489 -1.45 49.37 -28.83
C GLU A 489 -0.77 48.31 -27.94
N ILE A 490 -0.23 48.69 -26.77
CA ILE A 490 0.30 47.73 -25.80
C ILE A 490 -0.85 47.05 -25.05
N LEU A 491 -1.10 45.79 -25.41
CA LEU A 491 -2.08 44.93 -24.74
C LEU A 491 -1.60 44.52 -23.35
N ARG A 492 -0.32 44.16 -23.22
CA ARG A 492 0.26 43.75 -21.94
C ARG A 492 1.69 44.25 -21.81
N ILE A 493 1.97 44.88 -20.67
CA ILE A 493 3.31 45.27 -20.25
C ILE A 493 3.61 44.59 -18.92
N VAL A 494 4.84 44.11 -18.75
CA VAL A 494 5.28 43.42 -17.53
C VAL A 494 6.68 43.89 -17.15
N GLY A 495 6.79 44.57 -16.01
CA GLY A 495 8.05 44.91 -15.38
C GLY A 495 8.54 43.82 -14.41
N HIS A 496 9.80 43.40 -14.55
CA HIS A 496 10.49 42.57 -13.56
C HIS A 496 11.43 43.46 -12.71
N PRO A 497 11.07 43.79 -11.46
CA PRO A 497 11.94 44.58 -10.60
C PRO A 497 13.09 43.73 -10.03
N GLU A 498 14.31 44.25 -10.14
CA GLU A 498 15.53 43.69 -9.60
C GLU A 498 16.12 44.64 -8.55
N PRO A 499 16.76 44.13 -7.49
CA PRO A 499 17.53 44.98 -6.59
C PRO A 499 18.77 45.52 -7.32
N VAL A 500 19.11 46.79 -7.06
CA VAL A 500 20.42 47.35 -7.46
C VAL A 500 21.52 46.47 -6.85
N ARG A 501 22.40 45.93 -7.70
CA ARG A 501 23.58 45.19 -7.24
C ARG A 501 24.54 46.20 -6.61
N VAL A 502 24.76 46.05 -5.30
CA VAL A 502 25.75 46.82 -4.52
C VAL A 502 27.16 46.38 -4.90
#